data_AF-A0A8T6ZNB6-F1
#
_entry.id   AF-A0A8T6ZNB6-F1
#
_cell.length_a   1.000
_cell.length_b   1.000
_cell.length_c   1.000
_cell.angle_alpha   90.00
_cell.angle_beta   90.00
_cell.angle_gamma   90.00
#
_symmetry.space_group_name_H-M   'P 1'
#
loop_
_entity.id
_entity.type
_entity.pdbx_description
1 polymer ?
#
loop_
_entity_poly.entity_id
_entity_poly.type
_entity_poly.pdbx_seq_one_letter_code
_entity_poly.pdbx_strand_id
1 'polypeptide(L)'
;MSRCDAIVFFDFSRLTSVWGAIKRWLLKRPRPDMVAENRERLDSSFLRWIWDYPEVSRPRVMEEIEKAGPAVKVLTVRNRREVRQLLQSLRNVPV
;
A
#
# COMPACT_ATOMS: atom_id res chain seq x y z
N MET A 1 5.57 -6.30 -17.51
CA MET A 1 6.03 -6.76 -16.18
C MET A 1 6.92 -8.00 -16.28
N SER A 2 7.99 -8.00 -17.11
CA SER A 2 8.82 -9.21 -17.33
C SER A 2 10.05 -9.32 -16.40
N ARG A 3 10.01 -8.74 -15.19
CA ARG A 3 11.21 -8.58 -14.34
C ARG A 3 10.99 -8.72 -12.83
N CYS A 4 9.82 -9.14 -12.35
CA CYS A 4 9.58 -9.31 -10.92
C CYS A 4 9.23 -10.75 -10.58
N ASP A 5 9.91 -11.31 -9.58
CA ASP A 5 9.65 -12.66 -9.07
C ASP A 5 8.43 -12.70 -8.14
N ALA A 6 8.08 -11.55 -7.54
CA ALA A 6 6.96 -11.40 -6.64
C ALA A 6 6.34 -9.99 -6.66
N ILE A 7 5.04 -9.93 -6.35
CA ILE A 7 4.27 -8.70 -6.11
C ILE A 7 3.78 -8.73 -4.67
N VAL A 8 4.03 -7.67 -3.90
CA VAL A 8 3.43 -7.47 -2.57
C VAL A 8 2.30 -6.45 -2.69
N PHE A 9 1.06 -6.91 -2.61
CA PHE A 9 -0.12 -6.08 -2.78
C PHE A 9 -0.74 -5.68 -1.43
N PHE A 10 -0.77 -4.37 -1.15
CA PHE A 10 -1.33 -3.82 0.08
C PHE A 10 -2.80 -3.45 -0.13
N ASP A 11 -3.72 -4.35 0.25
CA ASP A 11 -5.17 -4.19 0.07
C ASP A 11 -5.83 -3.77 1.40
N PHE A 12 -5.43 -2.61 1.92
CA PHE A 12 -5.96 -2.07 3.17
C PHE A 12 -7.39 -1.53 3.00
N SER A 13 -8.21 -1.69 4.05
CA SER A 13 -9.54 -1.08 4.08
C SER A 13 -9.47 0.45 4.03
N ARG A 14 -10.51 1.08 3.47
CA ARG A 14 -10.66 2.55 3.39
C ARG A 14 -10.35 3.23 4.71
N LEU A 15 -10.95 2.72 5.79
CA LEU A 15 -10.77 3.23 7.15
C LEU A 15 -9.32 3.19 7.60
N THR A 16 -8.61 2.09 7.33
CA THR A 16 -7.20 1.93 7.71
C THR A 16 -6.31 2.92 6.96
N SER A 17 -6.56 3.11 5.66
CA SER A 17 -5.79 4.01 4.80
C SER A 17 -6.02 5.48 5.18
N VAL A 18 -7.28 5.88 5.34
CA VAL A 18 -7.67 7.25 5.75
C VAL A 18 -7.14 7.56 7.15
N TRP A 19 -7.36 6.67 8.12
CA TRP A 19 -6.84 6.85 9.48
C TRP A 19 -5.33 6.96 9.50
N GLY A 20 -4.62 6.15 8.70
CA GLY A 20 -3.18 6.22 8.57
C GLY A 20 -2.69 7.56 8.05
N ALA A 21 -3.38 8.14 7.05
CA ALA A 21 -3.07 9.47 6.52
C ALA A 21 -3.30 10.57 7.58
N ILE A 22 -4.47 10.58 8.22
CA ILE A 22 -4.82 11.55 9.27
C ILE A 22 -3.81 11.50 10.41
N LYS A 23 -3.49 10.29 10.89
CA LYS A 23 -2.54 10.10 11.98
C LYS A 23 -1.14 10.62 11.64
N ARG A 24 -0.63 10.39 10.42
CA ARG A 24 0.69 10.91 10.00
C ARG A 24 0.72 12.43 9.95
N TRP A 25 -0.35 13.03 9.44
CA TRP A 25 -0.49 14.48 9.36
C TRP A 25 -0.52 15.12 10.75
N LEU A 26 -1.33 14.59 11.67
CA LEU A 26 -1.42 15.08 13.06
C LEU A 26 -0.09 14.96 13.80
N LEU A 27 0.62 13.84 13.63
CA LEU A 27 1.90 13.59 14.30
C LEU A 27 3.08 14.32 13.65
N LYS A 28 2.87 15.10 12.58
CA LYS A 28 3.92 15.72 11.75
C LYS A 28 5.00 14.70 11.38
N ARG A 29 4.60 13.48 11.05
CA ARG A 29 5.48 12.39 10.60
C ARG A 29 5.34 12.25 9.09
N PRO A 30 6.04 13.09 8.31
CA PRO A 30 6.01 12.99 6.85
C PRO A 30 6.54 11.62 6.42
N ARG A 31 6.13 11.20 5.23
CA ARG A 31 6.74 10.06 4.56
C ARG A 31 8.26 10.32 4.39
N PRO A 32 9.13 9.36 4.71
CA PRO A 32 10.58 9.56 4.62
C PRO A 32 11.06 9.86 3.18
N ASP A 33 10.28 9.42 2.18
CA ASP A 33 10.45 9.70 0.74
C ASP A 33 9.90 11.07 0.30
N MET A 34 9.32 11.86 1.20
CA MET A 34 8.60 13.09 0.84
C MET A 34 9.53 14.31 0.78
N VAL A 35 9.62 14.92 -0.40
CA VAL A 35 10.41 16.13 -0.64
C VAL A 35 9.75 17.35 0.04
N ALA A 36 10.56 18.29 0.56
CA ALA A 36 10.10 19.42 1.39
C ALA A 36 9.03 20.32 0.71
N GLU A 37 9.04 20.45 -0.61
CA GLU A 37 8.02 21.18 -1.39
C GLU A 37 6.67 20.46 -1.46
N ASN A 38 6.63 19.16 -1.18
CA ASN A 38 5.44 18.34 -1.26
C ASN A 38 4.95 17.94 0.14
N ARG A 39 4.69 18.94 1.00
CA ARG A 39 4.01 18.69 2.26
C ARG A 39 2.64 18.11 1.94
N GLU A 40 2.40 16.84 2.31
CA GLU A 40 1.08 16.21 2.28
C GLU A 40 0.04 17.17 2.88
N ARG A 41 -0.69 17.86 2.01
CA ARG A 41 -1.89 18.58 2.40
C ARG A 41 -2.96 17.53 2.55
N LEU A 42 -3.32 17.26 3.80
CA LEU A 42 -4.46 16.42 4.08
C LEU A 42 -5.72 17.25 3.83
N ASP A 43 -6.00 17.48 2.55
CA ASP A 43 -7.20 18.15 2.09
C ASP A 43 -8.32 17.14 1.80
N SER A 44 -9.54 17.67 1.63
CA SER A 44 -10.73 16.85 1.37
C SER A 44 -10.61 16.06 0.06
N SER A 45 -9.94 16.60 -0.95
CA SER A 45 -9.70 15.94 -2.23
C SER A 45 -8.78 14.73 -2.08
N PHE A 46 -7.72 14.85 -1.27
CA PHE A 46 -6.80 13.76 -0.96
C PHE A 46 -7.48 12.64 -0.18
N LEU A 47 -8.30 12.99 0.83
CA LEU A 47 -9.06 12.00 1.58
C LEU A 47 -10.09 11.28 0.70
N ARG A 48 -10.80 12.02 -0.18
CA ARG A 48 -11.72 11.44 -1.16
C ARG A 48 -10.99 10.50 -2.11
N TRP A 49 -9.82 10.89 -2.62
CA TRP A 49 -9.01 10.03 -3.48
C TRP A 49 -8.62 8.71 -2.80
N ILE A 50 -8.23 8.75 -1.51
CA ILE A 50 -7.99 7.52 -0.73
C ILE A 50 -9.27 6.69 -0.59
N TRP A 51 -10.40 7.34 -0.34
CA TRP A 51 -11.69 6.67 -0.15
C TRP A 51 -12.18 5.95 -1.40
N ASP A 52 -11.97 6.57 -2.57
CA ASP A 52 -12.41 6.08 -3.88
C ASP A 52 -11.49 4.97 -4.43
N TYR A 53 -10.30 4.77 -3.83
CA TYR A 53 -9.32 3.78 -4.26
C TYR A 53 -9.91 2.38 -4.55
N PRO A 54 -10.73 1.76 -3.68
CA PRO A 54 -11.24 0.40 -3.92
C PRO A 54 -12.14 0.28 -5.15
N GLU A 55 -12.78 1.36 -5.56
CA GLU A 55 -13.70 1.39 -6.70
C GLU A 55 -13.01 1.85 -7.98
N VAL A 56 -12.07 2.79 -7.88
CA VAL A 56 -11.46 3.44 -9.05
C VAL A 56 -10.12 2.81 -9.43
N SER A 57 -9.21 2.66 -8.45
CA SER A 57 -7.82 2.29 -8.73
C SER A 57 -7.57 0.80 -8.53
N ARG A 58 -8.19 0.19 -7.51
CA ARG A 58 -8.00 -1.22 -7.18
C ARG A 58 -8.30 -2.17 -8.35
N PRO A 59 -9.40 -2.01 -9.13
CA PRO A 59 -9.66 -2.91 -10.26
C PRO A 59 -8.53 -2.91 -11.30
N ARG A 60 -7.97 -1.72 -11.60
CA ARG A 60 -6.83 -1.57 -12.52
C ARG A 60 -5.58 -2.26 -11.98
N VAL A 61 -5.30 -2.11 -10.69
CA VAL A 61 -4.16 -2.80 -10.05
C VAL A 61 -4.34 -4.32 -10.12
N MET A 62 -5.55 -4.82 -9.88
CA MET A 62 -5.84 -6.26 -9.99
C MET A 62 -5.66 -6.76 -11.42
N GLU A 63 -6.11 -6.01 -12.43
CA GLU A 63 -5.90 -6.34 -13.84
C GLU A 63 -4.40 -6.44 -14.20
N GLU A 64 -3.59 -5.51 -13.70
CA GLU A 64 -2.13 -5.55 -13.90
C GLU A 64 -1.48 -6.73 -13.17
N ILE A 65 -1.96 -7.09 -11.97
CA ILE A 65 -1.51 -8.29 -11.25
C ILE A 65 -1.87 -9.56 -12.04
N GLU A 66 -3.07 -9.63 -12.61
CA GLU A 66 -3.49 -10.77 -13.43
C GLU A 66 -2.64 -10.90 -14.70
N LYS A 67 -2.29 -9.77 -15.35
CA LYS A 67 -1.39 -9.73 -16.51
C LYS A 67 0.03 -10.20 -16.20
N ALA A 68 0.47 -10.15 -14.95
CA ALA A 68 1.79 -10.66 -14.56
C ALA A 68 1.91 -12.19 -14.75
N GLY A 69 0.77 -12.89 -14.80
CA GLY A 69 0.71 -14.33 -15.05
C GLY A 69 1.00 -15.19 -13.82
N PRO A 70 0.73 -16.51 -13.90
CA PRO A 70 0.77 -17.41 -12.75
C PRO A 70 2.18 -17.67 -12.20
N ALA A 71 3.22 -17.36 -12.98
CA ALA A 71 4.61 -17.52 -12.55
C ALA A 71 5.04 -16.48 -11.50
N VAL A 72 4.33 -15.35 -11.39
CA VAL A 72 4.66 -14.29 -10.43
C VAL A 72 3.94 -14.55 -9.11
N LYS A 73 4.71 -14.59 -8.02
CA LYS A 73 4.14 -14.81 -6.68
C LYS A 73 3.44 -13.54 -6.18
N VAL A 74 2.15 -13.61 -5.92
CA VAL A 74 1.38 -12.49 -5.36
C VAL A 74 1.14 -12.68 -3.87
N LEU A 75 1.59 -11.73 -3.06
CA LEU A 75 1.43 -11.68 -1.61
C LEU A 75 0.51 -10.51 -1.24
N THR A 76 -0.75 -10.81 -0.91
CA THR A 76 -1.71 -9.78 -0.50
C THR A 76 -1.70 -9.60 1.02
N VAL A 77 -1.54 -8.35 1.47
CA VAL A 77 -1.62 -7.97 2.89
C VAL A 77 -2.74 -6.96 3.12
N ARG A 78 -3.62 -7.24 4.07
CA ARG A 78 -4.88 -6.49 4.29
C ARG A 78 -4.92 -5.70 5.58
N ASN A 79 -3.96 -5.93 6.48
CA ASN A 79 -3.90 -5.23 7.76
C ASN A 79 -2.48 -5.22 8.34
N ARG A 80 -2.30 -4.46 9.41
CA ARG A 80 -0.99 -4.31 10.09
C ARG A 80 -0.50 -5.61 10.74
N ARG A 81 -1.39 -6.55 11.07
CA ARG A 81 -0.99 -7.86 11.62
C ARG A 81 -0.34 -8.70 10.53
N GLU A 82 -0.94 -8.80 9.35
CA GLU A 82 -0.39 -9.51 8.19
C GLU A 82 0.95 -8.92 7.74
N VAL A 83 1.08 -7.59 7.74
CA VAL A 83 2.38 -6.94 7.48
C VAL A 83 3.44 -7.40 8.48
N ARG A 84 3.12 -7.46 9.78
CA ARG A 84 4.06 -7.95 10.80
C ARG A 84 4.43 -9.42 10.60
N GLN A 85 3.46 -10.26 10.26
CA GLN A 85 3.69 -11.67 9.97
C GLN A 85 4.60 -11.85 8.75
N LEU A 86 4.37 -11.08 7.68
CA LEU A 86 5.23 -11.07 6.50
C LEU A 86 6.66 -10.61 6.84
N LEU A 87 6.81 -9.54 7.62
CA LEU A 87 8.14 -9.07 8.04
C LEU A 87 8.86 -10.09 8.91
N GLN A 88 8.14 -10.80 9.78
CA GLN A 88 8.71 -11.89 10.58
C GLN A 88 9.14 -13.07 9.70
N SER A 89 8.32 -13.48 8.73
CA SER A 89 8.69 -14.57 7.81
C SER A 89 9.93 -14.23 7.00
N LEU A 90 10.10 -12.96 6.59
CA LEU A 90 11.28 -12.52 5.83
C LEU A 90 12.56 -12.47 6.67
N ARG A 91 12.46 -12.15 7.96
CA ARG A 91 13.61 -12.14 8.89
C ARG A 91 14.10 -13.54 9.25
N ASN A 92 13.21 -14.53 9.21
CA ASN A 92 13.52 -15.92 9.54
C ASN A 92 14.02 -16.73 8.33
N VAL A 93 14.25 -16.09 7.17
CA VAL A 93 14.91 -16.73 6.03
C VAL A 93 16.41 -16.72 6.31
N PRO A 94 17.08 -17.87 6.52
CA PRO A 94 18.53 -17.91 6.53
C PRO A 94 19.04 -17.47 5.14
N VAL A 95 19.92 -16.47 5.12
CA VAL A 95 20.58 -15.96 3.90
C VAL A 95 21.66 -16.93 3.46
#